data_AF-A0A359DE42-F1
#
_entry.id   AF-A0A359DE42-F1
#
_cell.length_a   1.000
_cell.length_b   1.000
_cell.length_c   1.000
_cell.angle_alpha   90.00
_cell.angle_beta   90.00
_cell.angle_gamma   90.00
#
_symmetry.space_group_name_H-M   'P 1'
#
loop_
_entity.id
_entity.type
_entity.pdbx_description
1 polymer ?
#
loop_
_entity_poly.entity_id
_entity_poly.type
_entity_poly.pdbx_seq_one_letter_code
_entity_poly.pdbx_strand_id
1 'polypeptide(L)' 'CRKENVEVREAALALAGMTAKVVDVEAYALERAYGLLTEQLGSGHNELTVAVVDIGATMTTLSVLHNGRTIYTREQ' A
#
# COMPACT_ATOMS: atom_id res chain seq x y z
N CYS A 1 13.35 -6.98 3.43
CA CYS A 1 12.56 -8.17 3.81
C CYS A 1 13.47 -9.41 3.81
N ARG A 2 13.03 -10.56 4.37
CA ARG A 2 13.76 -11.83 4.23
C ARG A 2 13.53 -12.41 2.83
N LYS A 3 14.54 -13.07 2.26
CA LYS A 3 14.48 -13.69 0.93
C LYS A 3 13.33 -14.70 0.81
N GLU A 4 13.12 -15.49 1.86
CA GLU A 4 12.05 -16.48 1.97
C GLU A 4 10.66 -15.87 1.71
N ASN A 5 10.40 -14.65 2.20
CA ASN A 5 9.12 -13.97 1.99
C ASN A 5 8.84 -13.68 0.52
N VAL A 6 9.91 -13.47 -0.27
CA VAL A 6 9.82 -13.22 -1.71
C VAL A 6 9.66 -14.54 -2.45
N GLU A 7 10.51 -15.51 -2.17
CA GLU A 7 10.52 -16.82 -2.84
C GLU A 7 9.19 -17.57 -2.72
N VAL A 8 8.55 -17.52 -1.54
CA VAL A 8 7.22 -18.13 -1.34
C VAL A 8 6.16 -17.53 -2.27
N ARG A 9 6.21 -16.20 -2.50
CA ARG A 9 5.26 -15.50 -3.39
C ARG A 9 5.56 -15.78 -4.86
N GLU A 10 6.84 -15.83 -5.23
CA GLU A 10 7.26 -16.19 -6.58
C GLU A 10 6.83 -17.63 -6.94
N ALA A 11 7.01 -18.58 -6.02
CA ALA A 11 6.58 -19.96 -6.20
C ALA A 11 5.05 -20.06 -6.36
N ALA A 12 4.29 -19.33 -5.55
CA ALA A 12 2.83 -19.29 -5.67
C ALA A 12 2.37 -18.75 -7.04
N LEU A 13 3.01 -17.69 -7.53
CA LEU A 13 2.74 -17.14 -8.87
C LEU A 13 3.13 -18.13 -9.98
N ALA A 14 4.25 -18.83 -9.85
CA ALA A 14 4.70 -19.81 -10.82
C ALA A 14 3.73 -21.00 -10.96
N LEU A 15 3.13 -21.46 -9.84
CA LEU A 15 2.08 -22.48 -9.87
C LEU A 15 0.84 -22.04 -10.65
N ALA A 16 0.56 -20.73 -10.68
CA ALA A 16 -0.49 -20.12 -11.47
C ALA A 16 -0.07 -19.77 -12.92
N GLY A 17 1.15 -20.13 -13.33
CA GLY A 17 1.70 -19.79 -14.65
C GLY A 17 2.08 -18.31 -14.82
N MET A 18 2.28 -17.58 -13.72
CA MET A 18 2.65 -16.16 -13.71
C MET A 18 4.11 -15.98 -13.28
N THR A 19 4.70 -14.84 -13.65
CA THR A 19 6.06 -14.46 -13.24
C THR A 19 6.03 -13.14 -12.50
N ALA A 20 6.57 -13.11 -11.28
CA ALA A 20 6.76 -11.86 -10.54
C ALA A 20 7.82 -11.00 -11.25
N LYS A 21 7.42 -9.84 -11.78
CA LYS A 21 8.37 -8.86 -12.36
C LYS A 21 8.86 -7.83 -11.35
N VAL A 22 8.01 -7.51 -10.38
CA VAL A 22 8.28 -6.53 -9.32
C VAL A 22 7.74 -7.10 -8.02
N VAL A 23 8.52 -6.99 -6.96
CA VAL A 23 8.12 -7.31 -5.59
C VAL A 23 8.16 -6.00 -4.83
N ASP A 24 6.99 -5.52 -4.43
CA ASP A 24 6.82 -4.20 -3.84
C ASP A 24 6.44 -4.28 -2.35
N VAL A 25 6.44 -3.13 -1.69
CA VAL A 25 6.02 -2.94 -0.31
C VAL A 25 4.65 -2.26 -0.28
N GLU A 26 3.78 -2.71 0.62
CA GLU A 26 2.38 -2.27 0.71
C GLU A 26 2.23 -0.75 0.85
N ALA A 27 3.08 -0.09 1.64
CA ALA A 27 3.04 1.37 1.82
C ALA A 27 3.19 2.13 0.49
N TYR A 28 4.13 1.72 -0.38
CA TYR A 28 4.33 2.38 -1.68
C TYR A 28 3.20 2.08 -2.65
N ALA A 29 2.60 0.89 -2.58
CA ALA A 29 1.40 0.58 -3.34
C ALA A 29 0.23 1.48 -2.89
N LEU A 30 0.09 1.71 -1.59
CA LEU A 30 -0.95 2.57 -1.03
C LEU A 30 -0.78 4.04 -1.44
N GLU A 31 0.44 4.58 -1.39
CA GLU A 31 0.71 5.96 -1.83
C GLU A 31 0.34 6.19 -3.31
N ARG A 32 0.62 5.21 -4.18
CA ARG A 32 0.21 5.28 -5.60
C ARG A 32 -1.30 5.21 -5.75
N ALA A 33 -1.97 4.35 -4.99
CA ALA A 33 -3.42 4.27 -4.99
C ALA A 33 -4.07 5.57 -4.46
N TYR A 34 -3.48 6.19 -3.44
CA TYR A 34 -3.93 7.49 -2.92
C TYR A 34 -3.96 8.56 -4.02
N GLY A 35 -2.96 8.58 -4.91
CA GLY A 35 -2.92 9.51 -6.05
C GLY A 35 -4.20 9.48 -6.90
N LEU A 36 -4.81 8.31 -7.07
CA LEU A 36 -6.06 8.14 -7.84
C LEU A 36 -7.31 8.67 -7.13
N LEU A 37 -7.25 8.84 -5.81
CA LEU A 37 -8.38 9.28 -4.99
C LEU A 37 -8.36 10.80 -4.73
N THR A 38 -7.25 11.48 -5.06
CA THR A 38 -7.06 12.92 -4.80
C THR A 38 -8.18 13.79 -5.38
N GLU A 39 -8.65 13.49 -6.59
CA GLU A 39 -9.75 14.21 -7.25
C GLU A 39 -11.08 14.10 -6.46
N GLN A 40 -11.32 12.96 -5.82
CA GLN A 40 -12.55 12.70 -5.05
C GLN A 40 -12.56 13.39 -3.69
N LEU A 41 -11.38 13.75 -3.16
CA LEU A 41 -11.24 14.41 -1.86
C LEU A 41 -11.56 15.91 -1.92
N GLY A 42 -11.95 16.44 -3.10
CA GLY A 42 -12.55 17.75 -3.27
C GLY A 42 -11.64 18.94 -2.93
N SER A 43 -10.34 18.69 -2.71
CA SER A 43 -9.41 19.69 -2.22
C SER A 43 -8.22 19.81 -3.16
N GLY A 44 -7.95 21.05 -3.58
CA GLY A 44 -6.88 21.38 -4.50
C GLY A 44 -5.54 20.82 -4.03
N HIS A 45 -4.81 20.28 -5.00
CA HIS A 45 -3.48 19.72 -4.90
C HIS A 45 -2.53 20.69 -4.17
N ASN A 46 -2.34 20.54 -2.84
CA ASN A 46 -0.99 20.57 -2.24
C ASN A 46 -0.84 20.49 -0.71
N GLU A 47 -1.88 20.49 0.14
CA GLU A 47 -1.67 20.45 1.60
C GLU A 47 -2.67 19.57 2.35
N LEU A 48 -2.84 18.32 1.91
CA LEU A 48 -3.76 17.39 2.57
C LEU A 48 -3.01 16.40 3.46
N THR A 49 -3.51 16.30 4.68
CA THR A 49 -3.21 15.20 5.60
C THR A 49 -4.40 14.26 5.62
N VAL A 50 -4.20 13.03 5.16
CA VAL A 50 -5.25 12.02 5.01
C VAL A 50 -4.87 10.78 5.81
N ALA A 51 -5.79 10.33 6.66
CA ALA A 51 -5.68 9.05 7.33
C ALA A 51 -6.44 8.00 6.52
N VAL A 52 -5.71 7.00 6.03
CA VAL A 52 -6.27 5.79 5.43
C VAL A 52 -6.39 4.73 6.52
N VAL A 53 -7.61 4.20 6.67
CA VAL A 53 -7.89 3.09 7.58
C VAL A 53 -8.25 1.88 6.72
N ASP A 54 -7.32 0.94 6.63
CA ASP A 54 -7.53 -0.33 5.96
C ASP A 54 -8.07 -1.34 6.99
N ILE A 55 -9.33 -1.75 6.82
CA ILE A 55 -10.03 -2.67 7.71
C ILE A 55 -10.08 -4.04 7.02
N GLY A 56 -9.09 -4.87 7.32
CA GLY A 56 -9.03 -6.25 6.87
C GLY A 56 -9.90 -7.19 7.71
N ALA A 57 -9.91 -8.47 7.34
CA ALA A 57 -10.66 -9.50 8.06
C ALA A 57 -10.12 -9.77 9.48
N THR A 58 -8.81 -9.62 9.68
CA THR A 58 -8.13 -9.97 10.94
C THR A 58 -7.20 -8.88 11.46
N MET A 59 -6.84 -7.92 10.62
CA MET A 59 -5.90 -6.83 10.94
C MET A 59 -6.48 -5.51 10.46
N THR A 60 -6.21 -4.44 11.20
CA THR A 60 -6.53 -3.08 10.79
C THR A 60 -5.24 -2.27 10.71
N THR A 61 -5.04 -1.61 9.58
CA THR A 61 -3.86 -0.77 9.35
C THR A 61 -4.27 0.69 9.20
N LEU A 62 -3.72 1.55 10.07
CA LEU A 62 -3.83 3.00 9.96
C LEU A 62 -2.57 3.55 9.29
N SER A 63 -2.73 4.18 8.13
CA SER A 63 -1.66 4.91 7.44
C SER A 63 -2.02 6.38 7.31
N VAL A 64 -1.16 7.28 7.79
CA VAL A 64 -1.36 8.73 7.64
C VAL A 64 -0.43 9.24 6.55
N LEU A 65 -1.02 9.83 5.52
CA LEU A 65 -0.32 10.43 4.40
C LEU A 65 -0.40 11.95 4.51
N HIS A 66 0.73 12.62 4.38
CA HIS A 66 0.80 14.08 4.24
C HIS A 66 1.43 14.40 2.90
N ASN A 67 0.72 15.15 2.06
CA ASN A 67 1.13 15.47 0.69
C ASN A 67 1.52 14.23 -0.12
N GLY A 68 0.69 13.18 0.01
CA GLY A 68 0.85 11.91 -0.69
C GLY A 68 1.96 11.00 -0.18
N ARG A 69 2.68 11.37 0.88
CA ARG A 69 3.72 10.54 1.50
C ARG A 69 3.30 10.05 2.88
N THR A 70 3.56 8.78 3.16
CA THR A 70 3.27 8.16 4.44
C THR A 70 4.21 8.71 5.51
N ILE A 71 3.64 9.33 6.55
CA ILE A 71 4.37 9.84 7.71
C ILE A 71 4.17 9.00 8.96
N TYR A 72 3.16 8.12 8.96
CA TYR A 72 2.85 7.24 10.08
C TYR A 72 2.13 5.99 9.58
N THR A 73 2.50 4.84 10.16
CA THR A 73 1.80 3.57 9.95
C THR A 73 1.69 2.84 11.28
N ARG A 74 0.51 2.30 11.57
CA ARG A 74 0.26 1.42 12.71
C ARG A 74 -0.60 0.25 12.27
N GLU A 75 -0.15 -0.94 12.62
CA GLU A 75 -0.88 -2.19 12.44
C GLU A 75 -1.44 -2.63 13.81
N GLN A 76 -2.68 -3.12 13.82
CA GLN A 76 -3.37 -3.66 14.99
C GLN A 76 -4.08 -4.99 14.66
#